data_AF-A0A2E0KYI3-F1
#
_entry.id   AF-A0A2E0KYI3-F1
#
_cell.length_a   1.000
_cell.length_b   1.000
_cell.length_c   1.000
_cell.angle_alpha   90.00
_cell.angle_beta   90.00
_cell.angle_gamma   90.00
#
_symmetry.space_group_name_H-M   'P 1'
#
loop_
_entity.id
_entity.type
_entity.pdbx_description
1 polymer ?
#
loop_
_entity_poly.entity_id
_entity_poly.type
_entity_poly.pdbx_seq_one_letter_code
_entity_poly.pdbx_strand_id
1 'polypeptide(L)'
;MTVSDLLEQAKALSPAERKELTKRLIDMIDILPALHQDEPEEHWGKSLNKLLDEIGPIEMMYPEIEDPVEWVKHLRAEQRRHRLGDWGSGE
;
A
#
# COMPACT_ATOMS: atom_id res chain seq x y z
N MET A 1 -27.03 -8.72 26.09
CA MET A 1 -26.10 -8.09 27.04
C MET A 1 -25.49 -6.89 26.36
N THR A 2 -25.87 -5.69 26.81
CA THR A 2 -25.46 -4.41 26.24
C THR A 2 -24.32 -3.80 27.07
N VAL A 3 -23.64 -2.79 26.52
CA VAL A 3 -22.59 -2.04 27.26
C VAL A 3 -23.17 -1.41 28.55
N SER A 4 -24.43 -0.99 28.51
CA SER A 4 -25.15 -0.50 29.67
C SER A 4 -25.32 -1.57 30.76
N ASP A 5 -25.67 -2.81 30.37
CA ASP A 5 -25.80 -3.93 31.33
C ASP A 5 -24.47 -4.26 32.01
N LEU A 6 -23.36 -4.16 31.27
CA LEU A 6 -21.99 -4.36 31.79
C LEU A 6 -21.59 -3.29 32.80
N LEU A 7 -21.93 -2.03 32.53
CA LEU A 7 -21.63 -0.92 33.44
C LEU A 7 -22.43 -1.01 34.74
N GLU A 8 -23.68 -1.45 34.68
CA GLU A 8 -24.49 -1.68 35.88
C GLU A 8 -23.93 -2.84 36.72
N GLN A 9 -23.45 -3.92 36.10
CA GLN A 9 -22.77 -5.00 36.81
C GLN A 9 -21.45 -4.54 37.44
N ALA A 10 -20.67 -3.70 36.75
CA ALA A 10 -19.43 -3.15 37.29
C ALA A 10 -19.67 -2.22 38.50
N LYS A 11 -20.82 -1.52 38.55
CA LYS A 11 -21.21 -0.70 39.71
C LYS A 11 -21.57 -1.53 40.93
N ALA A 12 -22.11 -2.73 40.74
CA ALA A 12 -22.47 -3.66 41.81
C ALA A 12 -21.25 -4.32 42.48
N LEU A 13 -20.06 -4.21 41.88
CA LEU A 13 -18.81 -4.74 42.45
C LEU A 13 -18.33 -3.92 43.66
N SER A 14 -17.64 -4.60 44.56
CA SER A 14 -16.96 -3.94 45.68
C SER A 14 -15.80 -3.05 45.18
N PRO A 15 -15.33 -2.09 45.99
CA PRO A 15 -14.20 -1.23 45.62
C PRO A 15 -12.92 -1.99 45.24
N ALA A 16 -12.66 -3.13 45.88
CA ALA A 16 -11.50 -3.98 45.60
C ALA A 16 -11.62 -4.68 44.24
N GLU A 17 -12.79 -5.22 43.93
CA GLU A 17 -13.07 -5.89 42.65
C GLU A 17 -13.06 -4.91 41.48
N ARG A 18 -13.56 -3.69 41.68
CA ARG A 18 -13.47 -2.63 40.66
C ARG A 18 -12.02 -2.28 40.33
N LYS A 19 -11.15 -2.22 41.35
CA LYS A 19 -9.72 -1.93 41.14
C LYS A 19 -9.02 -3.05 40.35
N GLU A 20 -9.31 -4.30 40.68
CA GLU A 20 -8.78 -5.46 39.95
C GLU A 20 -9.31 -5.52 38.51
N LEU A 21 -10.60 -5.23 38.30
CA LEU A 21 -11.18 -5.15 36.96
C LEU A 21 -10.51 -4.06 36.11
N THR A 22 -10.32 -2.86 36.66
CA THR A 22 -9.62 -1.77 35.98
C THR A 22 -8.18 -2.17 35.61
N LYS A 23 -7.46 -2.83 36.51
CA LYS A 23 -6.10 -3.31 36.23
C LYS A 23 -6.10 -4.29 35.06
N ARG A 24 -6.99 -5.28 35.05
CA ARG A 24 -7.09 -6.26 33.95
C ARG A 24 -7.48 -5.61 32.62
N LEU A 25 -8.32 -4.58 32.64
CA LEU A 25 -8.67 -3.82 31.44
C LEU A 25 -7.48 -3.04 30.88
N ILE A 26 -6.68 -2.42 31.75
CA ILE A 26 -5.44 -1.73 31.35
C ILE A 26 -4.44 -2.73 30.79
N ASP A 27 -4.19 -3.83 31.50
CA ASP A 27 -3.29 -4.90 31.04
C ASP A 27 -3.75 -5.44 29.67
N MET A 28 -5.06 -5.58 29.45
CA MET A 28 -5.61 -6.00 28.15
C MET A 28 -5.41 -4.94 27.05
N ILE A 29 -5.53 -3.65 27.37
CA ILE A 29 -5.25 -2.55 26.42
C ILE A 29 -3.77 -2.50 26.06
N ASP A 30 -2.87 -2.72 27.02
CA ASP A 30 -1.43 -2.75 26.79
C ASP A 30 -0.97 -4.00 26.01
N ILE A 31 -1.71 -5.11 26.11
CA ILE A 31 -1.45 -6.36 25.38
C ILE A 31 -2.12 -6.36 24.01
N LEU A 32 -3.19 -5.60 23.80
CA LEU A 32 -3.81 -5.45 22.48
C LEU A 32 -2.74 -4.89 21.53
N PRO A 33 -2.20 -5.71 20.60
CA PRO A 33 -1.29 -5.16 19.60
C PRO A 33 -2.08 -4.07 18.92
N ALA A 34 -1.53 -2.85 18.91
CA ALA A 34 -2.18 -1.66 18.41
C ALA A 34 -3.08 -2.03 17.23
N LEU A 35 -4.40 -2.06 17.46
CA LEU A 35 -5.39 -2.58 16.50
C LEU A 35 -5.54 -1.66 15.27
N HIS A 36 -4.62 -0.69 15.16
CA HIS A 36 -4.46 0.32 14.14
C HIS A 36 -2.98 0.50 13.74
N GLN A 37 -2.12 -0.48 13.98
CA GLN A 37 -0.86 -0.56 13.25
C GLN A 37 -1.16 -1.21 11.91
N ASP A 38 -1.41 -0.32 10.94
CA ASP A 38 -1.17 -0.53 9.52
C ASP A 38 -1.69 -1.88 8.99
N GLU A 39 -2.87 -1.86 8.33
CA GLU A 39 -2.98 -2.76 7.19
C GLU A 39 -1.66 -2.57 6.41
N PRO A 40 -0.86 -3.63 6.21
CA PRO A 40 0.44 -3.46 5.61
C PRO A 40 0.19 -2.78 4.28
N GLU A 41 0.63 -1.51 4.19
CA GLU A 41 0.53 -0.67 3.01
C GLU A 41 0.81 -1.59 1.83
N GLU A 42 -0.19 -1.79 0.97
CA GLU A 42 -0.19 -2.90 0.03
C GLU A 42 1.17 -2.93 -0.66
N HIS A 43 1.95 -3.99 -0.40
CA HIS A 43 3.35 -4.03 -0.78
C HIS A 43 3.43 -3.67 -2.26
N TRP A 44 4.19 -2.63 -2.61
CA TRP A 44 4.19 -2.04 -3.97
C TRP A 44 4.30 -3.09 -5.10
N GLY A 45 5.03 -4.19 -4.86
CA GLY A 45 5.09 -5.32 -5.78
C GLY A 45 3.75 -6.01 -6.09
N LYS A 46 2.80 -6.07 -5.14
CA LYS A 46 1.43 -6.57 -5.38
C LYS A 46 0.67 -5.63 -6.30
N SER A 47 0.74 -4.32 -6.07
CA SER A 47 0.11 -3.33 -6.93
C SER A 47 0.74 -3.32 -8.33
N LEU A 48 2.06 -3.52 -8.44
CA LEU A 48 2.75 -3.69 -9.72
C LEU A 48 2.26 -4.93 -10.46
N ASN A 49 2.18 -6.08 -9.79
CA ASN A 49 1.70 -7.31 -10.42
C ASN A 49 0.27 -7.16 -10.95
N LYS A 50 -0.62 -6.55 -10.16
CA LYS A 50 -1.98 -6.25 -10.61
C LYS A 50 -1.99 -5.36 -11.86
N LEU A 51 -1.15 -4.32 -11.91
CA LEU A 51 -1.02 -3.47 -13.08
C LEU A 51 -0.53 -4.24 -14.31
N LEU A 52 0.45 -5.13 -14.13
CA LEU A 52 0.97 -5.97 -15.22
C LEU A 52 -0.10 -6.95 -15.73
N ASP A 53 -0.90 -7.52 -14.83
CA ASP A 53 -2.04 -8.38 -15.21
C ASP A 53 -3.11 -7.61 -15.98
N GLU A 54 -3.38 -6.35 -15.62
CA GLU A 54 -4.36 -5.49 -16.28
C GLU A 54 -3.92 -5.01 -17.67
N ILE A 55 -2.63 -4.68 -17.85
CA ILE A 55 -2.09 -4.20 -19.14
C ILE A 55 -2.01 -5.35 -20.16
N GLY A 56 -1.91 -6.59 -19.70
CA GLY A 56 -1.80 -7.76 -20.56
C GLY A 56 -0.39 -7.98 -21.12
N PRO A 57 -0.23 -8.79 -22.18
CA PRO A 57 1.08 -9.15 -22.71
C PRO A 57 1.90 -7.92 -23.14
N ILE A 58 3.13 -7.81 -22.63
CA ILE A 58 4.06 -6.76 -23.03
C ILE A 58 4.70 -7.16 -24.38
N GLU A 59 4.44 -6.37 -25.41
CA GLU A 59 5.13 -6.49 -26.68
C GLU A 59 6.54 -5.88 -26.60
N MET A 60 7.54 -6.65 -27.03
CA MET A 60 8.91 -6.17 -27.10
C MET A 60 9.08 -5.26 -28.31
N MET A 61 9.39 -3.99 -28.05
CA MET A 61 9.79 -3.04 -29.09
C MET A 61 11.21 -3.35 -29.55
N TYR A 62 11.45 -3.42 -30.86
CA TYR A 62 12.77 -3.67 -31.47
C TYR A 62 13.48 -4.94 -30.96
N PRO A 63 12.84 -6.13 -31.06
CA PRO A 63 13.40 -7.39 -30.57
C PRO A 63 14.70 -7.80 -31.28
N GLU A 64 15.00 -7.23 -32.45
CA GLU A 64 16.23 -7.46 -33.21
C GLU A 64 17.48 -6.80 -32.59
N ILE A 65 17.31 -5.85 -31.66
CA ILE A 65 18.44 -5.21 -30.98
C ILE A 65 18.79 -6.02 -29.73
N GLU A 66 19.73 -6.95 -29.89
CA GLU A 66 20.16 -7.85 -28.80
C GLU A 66 20.95 -7.14 -27.69
N ASP A 67 21.70 -6.08 -28.02
CA ASP A 67 22.46 -5.30 -27.04
C ASP A 67 21.51 -4.32 -26.30
N PRO A 68 21.32 -4.47 -24.97
CA PRO A 68 20.41 -3.63 -24.21
C PRO A 68 20.82 -2.15 -24.21
N VAL A 69 22.11 -1.84 -24.32
CA VAL A 69 22.58 -0.45 -24.38
C VAL A 69 22.21 0.18 -25.73
N GLU A 70 22.40 -0.55 -26.82
CA GLU A 70 21.99 -0.09 -28.16
C GLU A 70 20.47 0.02 -28.26
N TRP A 71 19.72 -0.89 -27.62
CA TRP A 71 18.26 -0.82 -27.55
C TRP A 71 17.79 0.46 -26.85
N VAL A 72 18.36 0.79 -25.68
CA VAL A 72 18.03 2.03 -24.96
C VAL A 72 18.42 3.27 -25.78
N LYS A 73 19.58 3.26 -26.45
CA LYS A 73 20.00 4.38 -27.32
C LYS A 73 19.02 4.59 -28.46
N HIS A 74 18.57 3.52 -29.10
CA HIS A 74 17.58 3.56 -30.18
C HIS A 74 16.27 4.19 -29.69
N LEU A 75 15.72 3.68 -28.58
CA LEU A 75 14.50 4.19 -27.97
C LEU A 75 14.59 5.68 -27.61
N ARG A 76 15.71 6.11 -26.99
CA ARG A 76 15.92 7.54 -26.63
C ARG A 76 16.08 8.43 -27.86
N ALA A 77 16.67 7.93 -28.95
CA ALA A 77 16.80 8.68 -30.19
C ALA A 77 15.43 8.87 -30.85
N GLU A 78 14.59 7.85 -30.85
CA GLU A 78 13.21 7.92 -31.33
C GLU A 78 12.34 8.87 -30.49
N GLN A 79 12.35 8.75 -29.17
CA GLN A 79 11.63 9.66 -28.28
C GLN A 79 12.06 11.12 -28.46
N ARG A 80 13.35 11.39 -28.70
CA ARG A 80 13.84 12.74 -29.01
C ARG A 80 13.32 13.24 -30.35
N ARG A 81 13.29 12.39 -31.38
CA ARG A 81 12.70 12.73 -32.69
C ARG A 81 11.21 13.06 -32.57
N HIS A 82 10.44 12.27 -31.81
CA HIS A 82 9.03 12.56 -31.55
C HIS A 82 8.82 13.82 -30.72
N ARG A 83 9.66 14.07 -29.70
CA ARG A 83 9.57 15.28 -28.87
C ARG A 83 9.92 16.55 -29.65
N LEU A 84 10.79 16.46 -30.65
CA LEU A 84 11.19 17.56 -31.52
C LEU A 84 10.26 17.74 -32.74
N GLY A 85 9.08 17.12 -32.74
CA GLY A 85 8.07 17.32 -33.78
C GLY A 85 7.67 18.79 -33.94
N ASP A 86 7.87 19.31 -35.15
CA ASP A 86 7.38 20.58 -35.72
C ASP A 86 7.87 21.92 -35.11
N TRP A 87 9.15 22.01 -34.72
CA TRP A 87 9.81 23.28 -34.39
C TRP A 87 10.83 23.72 -35.47
N GLY A 88 10.52 23.52 -36.75
CA GLY A 88 11.48 23.85 -37.83
C GLY A 88 10.95 23.89 -39.26
N SER A 89 9.63 23.91 -39.47
CA SER A 89 9.00 24.19 -40.77
C SER A 89 8.54 25.65 -40.82
N GLY A 90 9.44 26.57 -40.49
CA GLY A 90 9.28 28.01 -40.64
C GLY A 90 10.46 28.58 -41.40
N GLU A 91 10.20 28.97 -42.65
CA GLU A 91 11.07 29.49 -43.72
C GLU A 91 11.74 28.47 -44.66
#